data_AF-A0A0D0CUF6-F1
#
_entry.id   AF-A0A0D0CUF6-F1
#
_cell.length_a   1.000
_cell.length_b   1.000
_cell.length_c   1.000
_cell.angle_alpha   90.00
_cell.angle_beta   90.00
_cell.angle_gamma   90.00
#
_symmetry.space_group_name_H-M   'P 1'
#
loop_
_entity.id
_entity.type
_entity.pdbx_description
1 polymer ?
#
loop_
_entity_poly.entity_id
_entity_poly.type
_entity_poly.pdbx_seq_one_letter_code
_entity_poly.pdbx_strand_id
1 'polypeptide(L)'
;IGFFMKSLCVPKRAIKVLVHAGLSISLLSIHNVVTSMLKEISSTIRKEVHTLHAAFAYDNFNIAFNATQPSLENHSSFIGTMSATVVPFDKIQ
;
A
#
# COMPACT_ATOMS: atom_id res chain seq x y z
N ILE A 1 -10.40 -19.65 -23.43
CA ILE A 1 -11.17 -18.52 -22.86
C ILE A 1 -10.86 -18.49 -21.37
N GLY A 2 -10.41 -17.36 -20.82
CA GLY A 2 -10.03 -17.24 -19.40
C GLY A 2 -10.87 -16.16 -18.73
N PHE A 3 -11.50 -16.49 -17.60
CA PHE A 3 -12.26 -15.54 -16.80
C PHE A 3 -11.31 -14.88 -15.79
N PHE A 4 -11.14 -13.56 -15.88
CA PHE A 4 -10.35 -12.78 -14.93
C PHE A 4 -11.26 -11.95 -14.05
N MET A 5 -11.25 -12.22 -12.75
CA MET A 5 -12.16 -11.57 -11.80
C MET A 5 -11.40 -10.54 -10.94
N LYS A 6 -11.90 -9.30 -10.93
CA LYS A 6 -11.43 -8.21 -10.06
C LYS A 6 -12.19 -8.31 -8.74
N SER A 7 -11.49 -8.29 -7.61
CA SER A 7 -12.17 -8.10 -6.33
C SER A 7 -11.35 -7.35 -5.30
N LEU A 8 -11.97 -6.34 -4.70
CA LEU A 8 -11.44 -5.53 -3.61
C LEU A 8 -12.20 -5.98 -2.35
N CYS A 9 -11.50 -6.59 -1.39
CA CYS A 9 -12.05 -7.04 -0.10
C CYS A 9 -12.86 -8.36 -0.14
N VAL A 10 -12.26 -9.43 -0.69
CA VAL A 10 -12.86 -10.78 -0.65
C VAL A 10 -12.62 -11.44 0.70
N PRO A 11 -13.66 -12.00 1.37
CA PRO A 11 -13.47 -12.85 2.54
C PRO A 11 -12.54 -14.03 2.22
N LYS A 12 -11.67 -14.43 3.16
CA LYS A 12 -10.70 -15.55 2.98
C LYS A 12 -11.35 -16.82 2.38
N ARG A 13 -12.62 -17.08 2.67
CA ARG A 13 -13.39 -18.20 2.12
C ARG A 13 -13.56 -18.12 0.61
N ALA A 14 -13.85 -16.95 0.04
CA ALA A 14 -14.03 -16.80 -1.40
C ALA A 14 -12.69 -16.82 -2.14
N ILE A 15 -11.59 -16.34 -1.56
CA ILE A 15 -10.23 -16.56 -2.12
C ILE A 15 -9.93 -18.06 -2.22
N LYS A 16 -10.23 -18.82 -1.15
CA LYS A 16 -10.05 -20.28 -1.14
C LYS A 16 -10.86 -20.99 -2.23
N VAL A 17 -12.08 -20.52 -2.50
CA VAL A 17 -12.93 -21.04 -3.59
C VAL A 17 -12.34 -20.69 -4.96
N LEU A 18 -11.86 -19.47 -5.19
CA LEU A 18 -11.21 -19.10 -6.45
C LEU A 18 -9.94 -19.93 -6.72
N VAL A 19 -9.12 -20.14 -5.69
CA VAL A 19 -7.91 -20.97 -5.80
C VAL A 19 -8.27 -22.42 -6.11
N HIS A 20 -9.31 -22.97 -5.47
CA HIS A 20 -9.78 -24.34 -5.74
C HIS A 20 -10.42 -24.48 -7.14
N ALA A 21 -11.01 -23.40 -7.66
CA ALA A 21 -11.58 -23.36 -9.01
C ALA A 21 -10.54 -23.14 -10.12
N GLY A 22 -9.25 -23.00 -9.79
CA GLY A 22 -8.17 -22.76 -10.77
C GLY A 22 -8.22 -21.37 -11.42
N LEU A 23 -8.90 -20.41 -10.79
CA LEU A 23 -9.03 -19.05 -11.31
C LEU A 23 -7.80 -18.21 -10.93
N SER A 24 -7.01 -17.85 -11.93
CA SER A 24 -5.83 -16.98 -11.77
C SER A 24 -6.20 -15.50 -11.86
N ILE A 25 -5.59 -14.67 -11.00
CA ILE A 25 -5.72 -13.22 -11.06
C ILE A 25 -4.64 -12.67 -12.00
N SER A 26 -5.03 -11.87 -12.99
CA SER A 26 -4.05 -11.25 -13.89
C SER A 26 -3.26 -10.14 -13.18
N LEU A 27 -2.00 -9.98 -13.59
CA LEU A 27 -1.15 -8.87 -13.13
C LEU A 27 -1.83 -7.50 -13.35
N LEU A 28 -2.51 -7.34 -14.49
CA LEU A 28 -3.30 -6.14 -14.79
C LEU A 28 -4.43 -5.91 -13.77
N SER A 29 -5.12 -6.97 -13.33
CA SER A 29 -6.13 -6.87 -12.27
C SER A 29 -5.52 -6.41 -10.95
N ILE A 30 -4.34 -6.93 -10.59
CA ILE A 30 -3.62 -6.53 -9.37
C ILE A 30 -3.27 -5.03 -9.46
N HIS A 31 -2.64 -4.59 -10.55
CA HIS A 31 -2.30 -3.19 -10.74
C HIS A 31 -3.52 -2.28 -10.70
N ASN A 32 -4.62 -2.67 -11.36
CA ASN A 32 -5.84 -1.87 -11.36
C ASN A 32 -6.46 -1.75 -9.95
N VAL A 33 -6.46 -2.84 -9.19
CA VAL A 33 -6.92 -2.85 -7.80
C VAL A 33 -6.06 -1.89 -6.96
N VAL A 34 -4.73 -2.05 -7.00
CA VAL A 34 -3.80 -1.18 -6.25
C VAL A 34 -3.99 0.28 -6.63
N THR A 35 -4.00 0.61 -7.92
CA THR A 35 -4.19 1.99 -8.40
C THR A 35 -5.53 2.57 -7.95
N SER A 36 -6.61 1.78 -8.00
CA SER A 36 -7.92 2.23 -7.54
C SER A 36 -7.97 2.50 -6.04
N MET A 37 -7.36 1.63 -5.22
CA MET A 37 -7.26 1.81 -3.77
C MET A 37 -6.44 3.07 -3.43
N LEU A 38 -5.31 3.28 -4.11
CA LEU A 38 -4.49 4.48 -3.91
C LEU A 38 -5.26 5.76 -4.25
N LYS A 39 -6.07 5.75 -5.32
CA LYS A 39 -6.91 6.88 -5.68
C LYS A 39 -7.97 7.19 -4.60
N GLU A 40 -8.62 6.16 -4.07
CA GLU A 40 -9.61 6.29 -3.00
C GLU A 40 -8.99 6.80 -1.69
N ILE A 41 -7.84 6.24 -1.30
CA ILE A 41 -7.09 6.68 -0.11
C ILE A 41 -6.66 8.14 -0.28
N SER A 42 -6.12 8.52 -1.43
CA SER A 42 -5.72 9.90 -1.72
C SER A 42 -6.89 10.87 -1.61
N SER A 43 -8.05 10.50 -2.17
CA SER A 43 -9.29 11.29 -2.06
C SER A 43 -9.74 11.44 -0.61
N THR A 44 -9.64 10.36 0.18
CA THR A 44 -10.04 10.34 1.59
C THR A 44 -9.12 11.23 2.42
N ILE A 45 -7.79 11.05 2.29
CA ILE A 45 -6.80 11.90 2.96
C ILE A 45 -7.07 13.37 2.64
N ARG A 46 -7.26 13.71 1.36
CA ARG A 46 -7.50 15.09 0.94
C ARG A 46 -8.76 15.66 1.61
N LYS A 47 -9.83 14.87 1.70
CA LYS A 47 -11.06 15.26 2.38
C LYS A 47 -10.81 15.54 3.87
N GLU A 48 -10.22 14.59 4.60
CA GLU A 48 -9.98 14.70 6.05
C GLU A 48 -9.04 15.85 6.42
N VAL A 49 -8.02 16.09 5.59
CA VAL A 49 -7.10 17.21 5.76
C VAL A 49 -7.79 18.56 5.51
N HIS A 50 -8.63 18.66 4.47
CA HIS A 50 -9.36 19.90 4.18
C HIS A 50 -10.42 20.23 5.22
N THR A 51 -11.02 19.23 5.88
CA THR A 51 -12.00 19.45 6.95
C THR A 51 -11.35 19.70 8.31
N LEU A 52 -10.01 19.74 8.39
CA LEU A 52 -9.25 19.88 9.63
C LEU A 52 -9.55 18.79 10.69
N HIS A 53 -10.12 17.65 10.26
CA HIS A 53 -10.50 16.54 11.13
C HIS A 53 -9.43 15.45 11.19
N ALA A 54 -8.15 15.81 11.10
CA ALA A 54 -7.07 14.83 11.12
C ALA A 54 -5.82 15.33 11.87
N ALA A 55 -5.17 14.42 12.59
CA ALA A 55 -3.82 14.59 13.09
C ALA A 55 -2.80 14.10 12.06
N PHE A 56 -1.60 14.68 12.09
CA PHE A 56 -0.45 14.22 11.33
C PHE A 56 0.61 13.65 12.26
N ALA A 57 1.03 12.41 12.01
CA ALA A 57 2.17 11.80 12.67
C ALA A 57 3.34 11.71 11.68
N TYR A 58 4.42 12.44 11.94
CA TYR A 58 5.63 12.43 11.13
C TYR A 58 6.62 11.39 11.65
N ASP A 59 7.22 10.63 10.73
CA ASP A 59 8.29 9.68 11.04
C ASP A 59 9.44 9.84 10.03
N ASN A 60 10.65 10.00 10.55
CA ASN A 60 11.88 10.11 9.78
C ASN A 60 12.61 8.78 9.86
N PHE A 61 12.16 7.77 9.12
CA PHE A 61 12.81 6.47 9.14
C PHE A 61 13.99 6.42 8.16
N ASN A 62 15.09 5.84 8.64
CA ASN A 62 16.30 5.68 7.85
C ASN A 62 16.28 4.30 7.19
N ILE A 63 16.31 4.25 5.86
CA ILE A 63 16.36 2.97 5.13
C ILE A 63 17.82 2.62 4.94
N ALA A 64 18.30 1.59 5.65
CA ALA A 64 19.58 0.98 5.38
C ALA A 64 19.44 0.08 4.14
N PHE A 65 19.89 0.55 2.98
CA PHE A 65 20.00 -0.30 1.80
C PHE A 65 21.25 -1.16 1.94
N ASN A 66 21.07 -2.38 2.45
CA ASN A 66 22.16 -3.36 2.45
C ASN A 66 22.41 -3.77 0.99
N ALA A 67 23.33 -3.10 0.31
CA ALA A 67 23.90 -3.63 -0.92
C ALA A 67 24.46 -5.03 -0.60
N THR A 68 24.12 -6.02 -1.42
CA THR A 68 24.33 -7.45 -1.12
C THR A 68 25.81 -7.84 -0.94
N GLN A 69 26.75 -6.91 -1.15
CA GLN A 69 28.15 -7.03 -0.76
C GLN A 69 28.75 -5.62 -0.55
N PRO A 70 29.01 -5.19 0.70
CA PRO A 70 29.85 -4.03 0.94
C PRO A 70 31.30 -4.41 0.58
N SER A 71 31.81 -3.88 -0.53
CA SER A 71 33.24 -3.92 -0.87
C SER A 71 33.90 -2.58 -0.52
N LEU A 72 35.23 -2.53 -0.48
CA LEU A 72 36.01 -1.31 -0.19
C LEU A 72 35.64 -0.10 -1.08
N GLU A 73 35.04 -0.39 -2.24
CA GLU A 73 34.59 0.55 -3.28
C GLU A 73 33.06 0.76 -3.31
N ASN A 74 32.27 0.00 -2.55
CA ASN A 74 30.81 0.14 -2.45
C ASN A 74 30.40 0.52 -1.03
N HIS A 75 30.39 1.83 -0.75
CA HIS A 75 29.84 2.36 0.50
C HIS A 75 28.34 2.06 0.59
N SER A 76 27.89 1.52 1.72
CA SER A 76 26.46 1.46 2.03
C SER A 76 25.90 2.88 2.06
N SER A 77 24.87 3.14 1.24
CA SER A 77 24.19 4.43 1.24
C SER A 77 23.00 4.38 2.18
N PHE A 78 22.97 5.33 3.12
CA PHE A 78 21.78 5.57 3.94
C PHE A 78 20.90 6.57 3.20
N ILE A 79 19.63 6.21 2.99
CA ILE A 79 18.63 7.13 2.47
C ILE A 79 17.68 7.47 3.61
N GLY A 80 17.76 8.71 4.09
CA GLY A 80 16.77 9.27 5.01
C GLY A 80 15.46 9.52 4.26
N THR A 81 14.36 8.96 4.73
CA THR A 81 13.02 9.18 4.16
C THR A 81 12.10 9.78 5.23
N MET A 82 11.38 10.83 4.88
CA MET A 82 10.33 11.40 5.73
C MET A 82 8.98 10.85 5.28
N SER A 83 8.21 10.31 6.22
CA SER A 83 6.84 9.87 6.02
C SER A 83 5.89 10.61 6.95
N ALA A 84 4.65 10.76 6.52
CA ALA A 84 3.58 11.36 7.30
C ALA A 84 2.35 10.45 7.25
N THR A 85 1.79 10.14 8.41
CA THR A 85 0.55 9.40 8.55
C THR A 85 -0.58 10.35 8.93
N VAL A 86 -1.69 10.28 8.19
CA VAL A 86 -2.91 11.06 8.47
C VAL A 86 -3.85 10.20 9.31
N VAL A 87 -4.20 10.67 10.51
CA VAL A 87 -5.10 9.98 11.45
C VAL A 87 -6.39 10.79 11.60
N PRO A 88 -7.52 10.32 11.04
CA PRO A 88 -8.82 10.99 11.18
C PRO A 88 -9.30 11.01 12.64
N PHE A 89 -9.89 12.11 13.10
CA PHE A 89 -10.30 12.30 14.50
C PHE A 89 -11.49 11.43 14.91
N ASP A 90 -12.36 11.04 13.99
CA ASP A 90 -13.46 10.09 14.21
C ASP A 90 -12.98 8.68 14.62
N LYS A 91 -11.67 8.40 14.49
CA LYS A 91 -11.02 7.14 14.85
C LYS A 91 -10.22 7.20 16.16
N ILE A 92 -10.22 8.35 16.85
CA ILE A 92 -9.42 8.61 18.08
C ILE A 92 -10.31 8.63 19.35
N GLN A 93 -11.64 8.52 19.23
CA GLN A 93 -12.57 8.29 20.35
C GLN A 93 -12.74 6.80 20.65
#